data_AF-A0A5A5TK70-F1
#
_entry.id   AF-A0A5A5TK70-F1
#
_cell.length_a   1.000
_cell.length_b   1.000
_cell.length_c   1.000
_cell.angle_alpha   90.00
_cell.angle_beta   90.00
_cell.angle_gamma   90.00
#
_symmetry.space_group_name_H-M   'P 1'
#
loop_
_entity.id
_entity.type
_entity.pdbx_description
1 polymer ?
#
loop_
_entity_poly.entity_id
_entity_poly.type
_entity_poly.pdbx_seq_one_letter_code
_entity_poly.pdbx_strand_id
1 'polypeptide(L)'
;MHYHVAVSFGCAIYRLYIKHCWGLRVGVNEDPVTGSAHCCLAPYWGQKLGRDTLLGYQASKRGGLVRVQLNGERVLLGGQAVTVMKGELL
;
A
#
# COMPACT_ATOMS: atom_id res chain seq x y z
N MET A 1 8.98 9.38 -9.79
CA MET A 1 8.55 8.33 -8.84
C MET A 1 8.28 7.06 -9.65
N HIS A 2 9.14 6.04 -9.57
CA HIS A 2 8.97 4.81 -10.35
C HIS A 2 8.40 3.70 -9.47
N TYR A 3 7.17 3.31 -9.78
CA TYR A 3 6.51 2.15 -9.15
C TYR A 3 6.51 1.01 -10.16
N HIS A 4 6.90 -0.18 -9.74
CA HIS A 4 6.65 -1.38 -10.51
C HIS A 4 5.42 -2.05 -9.92
N VAL A 5 4.32 -2.05 -10.66
CA VAL A 5 3.08 -2.69 -10.22
C VAL A 5 2.84 -3.91 -11.09
N ALA A 6 2.66 -5.07 -10.46
CA ALA A 6 2.21 -6.28 -11.11
C ALA A 6 0.80 -6.62 -10.60
N VAL A 7 -0.11 -6.97 -11.49
CA VAL A 7 -1.48 -7.35 -11.11
C VAL A 7 -1.72 -8.79 -11.51
N SER A 8 -2.18 -9.60 -10.56
CA SER A 8 -2.51 -11.01 -10.79
C SER A 8 -4.02 -11.13 -11.00
N PHE A 9 -4.43 -11.59 -12.18
CA PHE A 9 -5.84 -11.82 -12.50
C PHE A 9 -6.29 -13.16 -11.91
N GLY A 10 -7.15 -13.11 -10.89
CA GLY A 10 -7.71 -14.30 -10.23
C GLY A 10 -8.21 -14.03 -8.80
N CYS A 11 -7.62 -13.03 -8.14
CA CYS A 11 -8.06 -12.48 -6.85
C CYS A 11 -7.95 -10.95 -6.96
N ALA A 12 -8.70 -10.15 -6.19
CA ALA A 12 -8.63 -8.68 -6.23
C ALA A 12 -7.31 -8.11 -5.66
N ILE A 13 -6.18 -8.77 -5.91
CA ILE A 13 -4.88 -8.46 -5.34
C ILE A 13 -4.04 -7.77 -6.41
N TYR A 14 -3.68 -6.51 -6.17
CA TYR A 14 -2.60 -5.88 -6.91
C TYR A 14 -1.32 -5.96 -6.08
N ARG A 15 -0.23 -6.39 -6.70
CA ARG A 15 1.09 -6.46 -6.09
C ARG A 15 1.86 -5.20 -6.43
N LEU A 16 2.08 -4.38 -5.43
CA LEU A 16 2.87 -3.17 -5.51
C LEU A 16 4.32 -3.48 -5.14
N TYR A 17 5.24 -3.25 -6.06
CA TYR A 17 6.67 -3.35 -5.81
C TYR A 17 7.24 -1.93 -5.71
N ILE A 18 7.41 -1.44 -4.48
CA ILE A 18 8.07 -0.16 -4.21
C ILE A 18 9.53 -0.47 -3.89
N LYS A 19 10.43 -0.34 -4.88
CA LYS A 19 11.88 -0.42 -4.59
C LYS A 19 12.39 0.77 -3.78
N HIS A 20 11.73 1.91 -3.96
CA HIS A 20 12.37 3.20 -3.80
C HIS A 20 11.29 4.29 -3.69
N CYS A 21 10.95 4.68 -2.47
CA CYS A 21 10.04 5.80 -2.22
C CYS A 21 10.84 7.12 -2.24
N TRP A 22 11.22 7.60 -3.42
CA TRP A 22 11.84 8.93 -3.59
C TRP A 22 10.75 10.03 -3.61
N GLY A 23 9.94 10.06 -2.55
CA GLY A 23 8.74 10.91 -2.46
C GLY A 23 8.88 12.14 -1.56
N LEU A 24 9.85 12.16 -0.65
CA LEU A 24 10.29 13.35 0.06
C LEU A 24 11.82 13.27 0.16
N ARG A 25 12.50 14.40 0.22
CA ARG A 25 13.97 14.52 0.42
C ARG A 25 14.42 14.04 1.83
N VAL A 26 13.94 12.90 2.30
CA VAL A 26 14.07 12.39 3.68
C VAL A 26 15.07 11.24 3.82
N GLY A 27 15.81 10.87 2.77
CA GLY A 27 16.93 9.92 2.88
C GLY A 27 16.53 8.47 3.22
N VAL A 28 15.26 8.10 3.07
CA VAL A 28 14.78 6.73 3.29
C VAL A 28 14.92 5.93 1.99
N ASN A 29 15.74 4.87 2.03
CA ASN A 29 15.98 4.02 0.86
C ASN A 29 14.71 3.25 0.43
N GLU A 30 13.97 2.71 1.40
CA GLU A 30 12.74 1.95 1.17
C GLU A 30 11.83 2.03 2.40
N ASP A 31 10.57 2.40 2.21
CA ASP A 31 9.54 2.30 3.23
C ASP A 31 8.91 0.89 3.13
N PRO A 32 8.83 0.10 4.22
CA PRO A 32 8.31 -1.25 4.17
C PRO A 32 6.84 -1.35 3.74
N VAL A 33 5.99 -0.37 4.11
CA VAL A 33 4.57 -0.28 3.70
C VAL A 33 4.14 1.18 3.61
N THR A 34 3.86 1.68 2.40
CA THR A 34 3.60 3.09 2.13
C THR A 34 2.13 3.34 1.83
N GLY A 35 1.35 3.72 2.85
CA GLY A 35 -0.10 3.94 2.73
C GLY A 35 -0.48 4.97 1.65
N SER A 36 0.27 6.07 1.51
CA SER A 36 -0.01 7.11 0.51
C SER A 36 0.08 6.59 -0.93
N ALA A 37 0.98 5.64 -1.21
CA ALA A 37 1.07 5.01 -2.53
C ALA A 37 -0.20 4.19 -2.83
N HIS A 38 -0.77 3.51 -1.83
CA HIS A 38 -2.03 2.80 -1.97
C HIS A 38 -3.22 3.74 -2.21
N CYS A 39 -3.23 4.93 -1.60
CA CYS A 39 -4.25 5.94 -1.89
C CYS A 39 -4.22 6.41 -3.36
N CYS A 40 -3.04 6.57 -3.95
CA CYS A 40 -2.91 6.98 -5.35
C CYS A 40 -3.25 5.85 -6.33
N LEU A 41 -2.87 4.61 -6.00
CA LEU A 41 -2.99 3.48 -6.93
C LEU A 41 -4.35 2.78 -6.87
N ALA A 42 -5.04 2.83 -5.73
CA ALA A 42 -6.31 2.14 -5.58
C ALA A 42 -7.42 2.64 -6.52
N PRO A 43 -7.62 3.96 -6.75
CA PRO A 43 -8.63 4.42 -7.70
C PRO A 43 -8.33 3.94 -9.12
N TYR A 44 -7.07 4.01 -9.54
CA TYR A 44 -6.63 3.57 -10.87
C TYR A 44 -6.90 2.07 -11.09
N TRP A 45 -6.49 1.22 -10.14
CA TRP A 45 -6.70 -0.23 -10.27
C TRP A 45 -8.15 -0.65 -10.00
N GLY A 46 -8.87 0.07 -9.13
CA GLY A 46 -10.28 -0.21 -8.86
C GLY A 46 -11.14 0.04 -10.09
N GLN A 47 -10.88 1.13 -10.82
CA GLN A 47 -11.51 1.40 -12.11
C GLN A 47 -11.14 0.33 -13.14
N LYS A 48 -9.84 -0.02 -13.26
CA LYS A 48 -9.36 -0.97 -14.26
C LYS A 48 -9.82 -2.42 -14.01
N LEU A 49 -10.04 -2.79 -12.75
CA LEU A 49 -10.50 -4.12 -12.35
C LEU A 49 -12.01 -4.19 -12.10
N GLY A 50 -12.71 -3.06 -12.12
CA GLY A 50 -14.14 -2.98 -11.81
C GLY A 50 -14.46 -3.39 -10.38
N ARG A 51 -13.62 -3.01 -9.40
CA ARG A 51 -13.78 -3.37 -7.99
C ARG A 51 -13.52 -2.19 -7.06
N ASP A 52 -14.39 -2.03 -6.07
CA ASP A 52 -14.21 -1.02 -5.03
C ASP A 52 -13.33 -1.51 -3.87
N THR A 53 -13.20 -2.82 -3.70
CA THR A 53 -12.34 -3.43 -2.68
C THR A 53 -11.16 -4.14 -3.34
N LEU A 54 -9.97 -3.80 -2.89
CA LEU A 54 -8.70 -4.33 -3.38
C LEU A 54 -7.81 -4.75 -2.21
N LEU A 55 -6.88 -5.65 -2.48
CA LEU A 55 -5.79 -5.99 -1.57
C LEU A 55 -4.47 -5.59 -2.22
N GLY A 56 -3.79 -4.61 -1.64
CA GLY A 56 -2.45 -4.23 -2.02
C GLY A 56 -1.42 -5.08 -1.29
N TYR A 57 -0.45 -5.63 -2.00
CA TYR A 57 0.74 -6.22 -1.38
C TYR A 57 1.97 -5.37 -1.69
N GLN A 58 2.61 -4.78 -0.67
CA GLN A 58 3.88 -4.09 -0.81
C GLN A 58 5.02 -5.09 -0.67
N ALA A 59 5.72 -5.33 -1.77
CA ALA A 59 6.77 -6.32 -1.86
C ALA A 59 8.14 -5.77 -1.40
N SER A 60 8.19 -5.26 -0.18
CA SER A 60 9.43 -4.87 0.49
C SER A 60 10.12 -6.07 1.13
N LYS A 61 11.35 -5.90 1.67
CA LYS A 61 12.02 -6.95 2.45
C LYS A 61 11.17 -7.47 3.60
N ARG A 62 10.38 -6.60 4.23
CA ARG A 62 9.44 -6.97 5.32
C ARG A 62 8.11 -7.49 4.78
N GLY A 63 7.73 -7.06 3.58
CA GLY A 63 6.41 -7.29 3.02
C GLY A 63 5.33 -6.51 3.76
N GLY A 64 4.16 -6.38 3.14
CA GLY A 64 2.99 -5.89 3.83
C GLY A 64 1.73 -6.01 3.00
N LEU A 65 0.62 -6.33 3.66
CA LEU A 65 -0.71 -6.36 3.06
C LEU A 65 -1.49 -5.15 3.55
N VAL A 66 -2.10 -4.45 2.59
CA VAL A 66 -2.96 -3.30 2.83
C VAL A 66 -4.29 -3.56 2.13
N ARG A 67 -5.36 -3.71 2.91
CA ARG A 67 -6.73 -3.72 2.39
C ARG A 67 -7.07 -2.30 1.98
N VAL A 68 -7.68 -2.15 0.82
CA VAL A 68 -8.09 -0.86 0.31
C VAL A 68 -9.55 -0.90 -0.12
N GLN A 69 -10.30 0.10 0.28
CA GLN A 69 -11.69 0.29 -0.14
C GLN A 69 -11.86 1.70 -0.71
N LEU A 70 -12.39 1.77 -1.92
CA LEU A 70 -12.85 3.01 -2.54
C LEU A 70 -14.23 3.35 -1.95
N ASN A 71 -14.35 4.55 -1.40
CA ASN A 71 -15.58 5.05 -0.79
C ASN A 71 -15.84 6.47 -1.28
N GLY A 72 -16.41 6.57 -2.48
CA GLY A 72 -16.57 7.85 -3.19
C GLY A 72 -15.21 8.51 -3.44
N GLU A 73 -15.02 9.72 -2.91
CA GLU A 73 -13.78 10.49 -3.03
C GLU A 73 -12.69 10.08 -2.01
N ARG A 74 -12.98 9.09 -1.16
CA ARG A 74 -12.06 8.63 -0.11
C ARG A 74 -11.53 7.24 -0.43
N VAL A 75 -10.28 7.02 -0.02
CA VAL A 75 -9.65 5.70 0.00
C VAL A 75 -9.44 5.30 1.44
N LEU A 76 -10.09 4.23 1.87
CA LEU A 76 -9.93 3.65 3.20
C LEU A 76 -8.83 2.59 3.15
N LEU A 77 -7.86 2.70 4.05
CA LEU A 77 -6.78 1.73 4.20
C LEU A 77 -7.00 0.93 5.49
N GLY A 78 -6.84 -0.39 5.39
CA GLY A 78 -6.93 -1.30 6.52
C GLY A 78 -5.72 -2.25 6.53
N GLY A 79 -5.18 -2.50 7.72
CA GLY A 79 -4.06 -3.42 7.91
C GLY A 79 -4.10 -4.02 9.31
N GLN A 80 -3.38 -5.12 9.50
CA GLN A 80 -3.14 -5.65 10.84
C GLN A 80 -1.96 -4.92 11.48
N ALA A 81 -2.09 -4.59 12.75
CA ALA A 81 -1.01 -4.03 13.55
C ALA A 81 -0.61 -5.03 14.65
N VAL A 82 0.69 -5.04 14.98
CA VAL A 82 1.24 -5.84 16.07
C VAL A 82 2.05 -4.91 16.96
N THR A 83 1.74 -4.89 18.25
CA THR A 83 2.52 -4.14 19.23
C THR A 83 3.86 -4.82 19.45
N VAL A 84 4.95 -4.17 19.05
CA VAL A 84 6.32 -4.68 19.22
C VAL A 84 6.95 -4.29 20.55
N MET A 85 6.55 -3.14 21.11
CA MET A 85 7.04 -2.59 22.36
C MET A 85 5.95 -1.73 22.97
N LYS A 86 5.85 -1.72 24.31
CA LYS A 86 5.04 -0.79 25.09
C LYS A 86 5.90 -0.25 26.23
N GLY A 87 5.84 1.06 26.47
CA GLY A 87 6.57 1.73 27.55
C GLY A 87 5.90 3.06 27.90
N GLU A 88 6.45 3.75 28.89
CA GLU A 88 6.01 5.07 29.35
C GLU A 88 7.11 6.10 29.06
N LEU A 89 6.73 7.30 28.62
CA LEU A 89 7.63 8.44 28.41
C LEU A 89 7.38 9.45 29.54
N LEU A 90 8.44 9.78 30.29
CA LEU A 90 8.40 10.73 31.42
C LEU A 90 8.63 12.18 30.97
#